data_AF-A0A258CMA5-F1
#
_entry.id   AF-A0A258CMA5-F1
#
_cell.length_a   1.000
_cell.length_b   1.000
_cell.length_c   1.000
_cell.angle_alpha   90.00
_cell.angle_beta   90.00
_cell.angle_gamma   90.00
#
_symmetry.space_group_name_H-M   'P 1'
#
loop_
_entity.id
_entity.type
_entity.pdbx_description
1 polymer ?
#
loop_
_entity_poly.entity_id
_entity_poly.type
_entity_poly.pdbx_seq_one_letter_code
_entity_poly.pdbx_strand_id
1 'polypeptide(L)'
;MHRNAILALRQRELQKATRVFNARGSKVRRCEHCLLPQADCICAATPAPQAKSAFCFIMYTGECYKPSNTGRLICDIAADSHAFVWDRTRPDPALLALLADPRYAPIVVFPTQYAEADRCLADA
;
A
#
# COMPACT_ATOMS: atom_id res chain seq x y z
N MET A 1 7.51 -7.32 -14.30
CA MET A 1 6.80 -6.90 -13.07
C MET A 1 7.03 -5.43 -12.87
N HIS A 2 5.96 -4.65 -12.71
CA HIS A 2 6.06 -3.22 -12.40
C HIS A 2 6.39 -3.04 -10.91
N ARG A 3 6.68 -1.79 -10.53
CA ARG A 3 6.99 -1.45 -9.14
C ARG A 3 5.72 -1.53 -8.28
N ASN A 4 5.73 -2.40 -7.27
CA ASN A 4 4.72 -2.41 -6.22
C ASN A 4 5.08 -1.34 -5.16
N ALA A 5 4.24 -0.31 -5.00
CA ALA A 5 4.53 0.82 -4.11
C ALA A 5 4.64 0.42 -2.63
N ILE A 6 3.86 -0.57 -2.19
CA ILE A 6 3.89 -1.08 -0.81
C ILE A 6 5.20 -1.81 -0.54
N LEU A 7 5.67 -2.65 -1.48
CA LEU A 7 6.97 -3.31 -1.34
C LEU A 7 8.12 -2.30 -1.34
N ALA A 8 8.03 -1.25 -2.17
CA ALA A 8 9.02 -0.18 -2.17
C ALA A 8 9.01 0.64 -0.86
N LEU A 9 7.84 0.92 -0.29
CA LEU A 9 7.72 1.53 1.04
C LEU A 9 8.33 0.63 2.11
N ARG A 10 7.95 -0.64 2.12
CA ARG A 10 8.47 -1.65 3.05
C ARG A 10 10.00 -1.73 3.01
N GLN A 11 10.60 -1.76 1.82
CA GLN A 11 12.07 -1.80 1.68
C GLN A 11 12.73 -0.56 2.28
N ARG A 12 12.18 0.63 2.04
CA ARG A 12 12.67 1.90 2.63
C ARG A 12 12.55 1.91 4.15
N GLU A 13 11.44 1.42 4.70
CA GLU A 13 11.25 1.40 6.17
C GLU A 13 12.11 0.33 6.84
N LEU A 14 12.33 -0.82 6.20
CA LEU A 14 13.26 -1.84 6.69
C LEU A 14 14.70 -1.32 6.81
N GLN A 15 15.14 -0.44 5.90
CA GLN A 15 16.47 0.18 5.98
C GLN A 15 16.63 1.09 7.20
N LYS A 16 15.52 1.62 7.74
CA LYS A 16 15.49 2.46 8.94
C LYS A 16 15.32 1.63 10.22
N ALA A 17 14.97 0.35 10.11
CA ALA A 17 14.66 -0.49 11.25
C ALA A 17 15.93 -0.85 12.02
N THR A 18 16.01 -0.39 13.27
CA THR A 18 17.12 -0.70 14.19
C THR A 18 16.87 -1.92 15.07
N ARG A 19 15.66 -2.52 14.99
CA ARG A 19 15.24 -3.68 15.78
C ARG A 19 14.81 -4.81 14.87
N VAL A 20 15.20 -6.03 15.23
CA VAL A 20 14.77 -7.24 14.51
C VAL A 20 13.25 -7.39 14.66
N PHE A 21 12.55 -7.49 13.54
CA PHE A 21 11.10 -7.67 13.52
C PHE A 21 10.73 -9.12 13.87
N ASN A 22 10.42 -9.37 15.15
CA ASN A 22 9.94 -10.67 15.64
C ASN A 22 8.42 -10.71 15.68
N ALA A 23 7.78 -11.02 14.55
CA ALA A 23 6.34 -11.26 14.48
C ALA A 23 6.00 -12.75 14.41
N ARG A 24 4.74 -13.11 14.74
CA ARG A 24 4.20 -14.45 14.51
C ARG A 24 4.44 -14.87 13.05
N GLY A 25 5.02 -16.06 12.86
CA GLY A 25 5.38 -16.56 11.53
C GLY A 25 6.72 -16.06 10.99
N SER A 26 7.62 -15.55 11.83
CA SER A 26 8.97 -15.12 11.44
C SER A 26 9.84 -16.24 10.86
N LYS A 27 9.58 -17.51 11.23
CA LYS A 27 10.28 -18.70 10.71
C LYS A 27 9.77 -19.16 9.33
N VAL A 28 8.65 -18.61 8.85
CA VAL A 28 8.07 -19.01 7.56
C VAL A 28 8.97 -18.51 6.43
N ARG A 29 9.43 -19.43 5.57
CA ARG A 29 10.10 -19.08 4.31
C ARG A 29 9.08 -18.50 3.34
N ARG A 30 9.32 -17.28 2.89
CA ARG A 30 8.39 -16.51 2.06
C ARG A 30 8.97 -16.25 0.68
N CYS A 31 8.09 -16.11 -0.30
CA CYS A 31 8.47 -15.56 -1.60
C CYS A 31 9.02 -14.14 -1.40
N GLU A 32 10.16 -13.81 -2.01
CA GLU A 32 10.76 -12.47 -1.90
C GLU A 32 9.92 -11.38 -2.57
N HIS A 33 9.03 -11.78 -3.48
CA HIS A 33 8.17 -10.88 -4.22
C HIS A 33 6.80 -10.69 -3.57
N CYS A 34 5.93 -11.72 -3.53
CA CYS A 34 4.59 -11.57 -2.95
C CYS A 34 4.55 -11.68 -1.41
N LEU A 35 5.66 -12.07 -0.76
CA LEU A 35 5.81 -12.22 0.70
C LEU A 35 4.84 -13.21 1.37
N LEU A 36 4.09 -13.98 0.58
CA LEU A 36 3.35 -15.16 1.03
C LEU A 36 4.31 -16.33 1.31
N PRO A 37 3.90 -17.33 2.12
CA PRO A 37 4.65 -18.58 2.26
C PRO A 37 5.01 -19.15 0.89
N GLN A 38 6.19 -19.75 0.73
CA GLN A 38 6.63 -20.27 -0.58
C GLN A 38 5.63 -21.26 -1.21
N ALA A 39 4.98 -22.09 -0.39
CA ALA A 39 3.95 -23.04 -0.85
C ALA A 39 2.68 -22.35 -1.39
N ASP A 40 2.39 -21.13 -0.94
CA ASP A 40 1.22 -20.33 -1.32
C ASP A 40 1.61 -19.15 -2.24
N CYS A 41 2.74 -19.27 -2.93
CA CYS A 41 3.24 -18.22 -3.80
C CYS A 41 2.24 -17.97 -4.95
N ILE A 42 1.83 -16.70 -5.12
CA ILE A 42 0.87 -16.31 -6.16
C ILE A 42 1.52 -15.63 -7.37
N CYS A 43 2.84 -15.43 -7.39
CA CYS A 43 3.50 -14.59 -8.38
C CYS A 43 3.28 -15.04 -9.83
N ALA A 44 3.14 -16.35 -10.07
CA ALA A 44 2.85 -16.88 -11.41
C ALA A 44 1.39 -16.66 -11.85
N ALA A 45 0.48 -16.47 -10.89
CA ALA A 45 -0.95 -16.24 -11.12
C ALA A 45 -1.33 -14.74 -11.08
N THR A 46 -0.39 -13.87 -10.69
CA THR A 46 -0.61 -12.42 -10.67
C THR A 46 -0.88 -11.92 -12.09
N PRO A 47 -2.03 -11.30 -12.37
CA PRO A 47 -2.33 -10.77 -13.70
C PRO A 47 -1.47 -9.54 -14.01
N ALA A 48 -1.40 -9.18 -15.29
CA ALA A 48 -0.83 -7.90 -15.68
C ALA A 48 -1.64 -6.73 -15.05
N PRO A 49 -1.00 -5.59 -14.74
CA PRO A 49 -1.71 -4.43 -14.21
C PRO A 49 -2.84 -3.98 -15.13
N GLN A 50 -4.03 -3.80 -14.57
CA GLN A 50 -5.26 -3.51 -15.30
C GLN A 50 -6.06 -2.35 -14.71
N ALA A 51 -5.68 -1.84 -13.53
CA ALA A 51 -6.39 -0.73 -12.91
C ALA A 51 -6.22 0.54 -13.74
N LYS A 52 -7.33 1.27 -13.93
CA LYS A 52 -7.35 2.57 -14.61
C LYS A 52 -7.25 3.76 -13.66
N SER A 53 -7.47 3.51 -12.36
CA SER A 53 -7.36 4.50 -11.29
C SER A 53 -6.00 4.40 -10.61
N ALA A 54 -5.52 5.53 -10.10
CA ALA A 54 -4.37 5.55 -9.20
C ALA A 54 -4.79 5.14 -7.78
N PHE A 55 -3.92 4.41 -7.08
CA PHE A 55 -4.13 4.03 -5.69
C PHE A 55 -3.04 4.62 -4.79
N CYS A 56 -3.45 5.44 -3.82
CA CYS A 56 -2.55 5.99 -2.81
C CYS A 56 -2.82 5.38 -1.45
N PHE A 57 -1.81 4.72 -0.88
CA PHE A 57 -1.85 4.10 0.43
C PHE A 57 -1.13 4.97 1.46
N ILE A 58 -1.80 5.21 2.58
CA ILE A 58 -1.24 5.90 3.75
C ILE A 58 -1.27 4.89 4.90
N MET A 59 -0.10 4.51 5.39
CA MET A 59 0.03 3.35 6.29
C MET A 59 0.66 3.72 7.62
N TYR A 60 0.20 3.10 8.70
CA TYR A 60 0.95 3.13 9.96
C TYR A 60 2.31 2.44 9.78
N THR A 61 3.38 2.97 10.38
CA THR A 61 4.74 2.47 10.22
C THR A 61 4.88 0.98 10.53
N GLY A 62 4.20 0.50 11.58
CA GLY A 62 4.21 -0.92 11.97
C GLY A 62 3.57 -1.84 10.92
N GLU A 63 2.63 -1.33 10.13
CA GLU A 63 1.97 -2.07 9.06
C GLU A 63 2.90 -2.29 7.86
N CYS A 64 3.81 -1.36 7.60
CA CYS A 64 4.79 -1.45 6.50
C CYS A 64 5.68 -2.70 6.62
N TYR A 65 5.89 -3.22 7.84
CA TYR A 65 6.70 -4.41 8.09
C TYR A 65 5.93 -5.73 7.93
N LYS A 66 4.59 -5.68 7.87
CA LYS A 66 3.78 -6.88 7.70
C LYS A 66 4.15 -7.56 6.37
N PRO A 67 4.26 -8.90 6.34
CA PRO A 67 4.61 -9.60 5.11
C PRO A 67 3.59 -9.33 4.00
N SER A 68 2.30 -9.26 4.31
CA SER A 68 1.27 -9.02 3.29
C SER A 68 0.05 -8.34 3.91
N ASN A 69 -0.57 -7.44 3.14
CA ASN A 69 -1.89 -6.86 3.39
C ASN A 69 -2.64 -6.69 2.04
N THR A 70 -3.90 -6.25 2.10
CA THR A 70 -4.72 -6.03 0.89
C THR A 70 -4.12 -4.99 -0.05
N GLY A 71 -3.51 -3.93 0.49
CA GLY A 71 -2.85 -2.89 -0.32
C GLY A 71 -1.73 -3.45 -1.19
N ARG A 72 -0.94 -4.39 -0.66
CA ARG A 72 0.11 -5.09 -1.43
C ARG A 72 -0.47 -5.83 -2.64
N LEU A 73 -1.60 -6.52 -2.49
CA LEU A 73 -2.31 -7.16 -3.61
C LEU A 73 -2.82 -6.14 -4.64
N ILE A 74 -3.40 -5.03 -4.18
CA ILE A 74 -3.89 -3.98 -5.09
C ILE A 74 -2.75 -3.38 -5.90
N CYS A 75 -1.60 -3.12 -5.30
CA CYS A 75 -0.41 -2.64 -6.01
C CYS A 75 0.12 -3.64 -7.04
N ASP A 76 -0.23 -4.93 -6.96
CA ASP A 76 0.13 -5.91 -8.00
C ASP A 76 -0.70 -5.72 -9.30
N ILE A 77 -1.87 -5.07 -9.22
CA ILE A 77 -2.74 -4.81 -10.37
C ILE A 77 -2.90 -3.33 -10.73
N ALA A 78 -2.48 -2.43 -9.85
CA ALA A 78 -2.50 -0.98 -10.05
C ALA A 78 -1.08 -0.46 -10.32
N ALA A 79 -0.78 -0.25 -11.60
CA ALA A 79 0.52 0.25 -12.03
C ALA A 79 0.80 1.66 -11.47
N ASP A 80 -0.20 2.52 -11.50
CA ASP A 80 -0.16 3.84 -10.86
C ASP A 80 -0.53 3.68 -9.37
N SER A 81 0.48 3.38 -8.56
CA SER A 81 0.31 3.22 -7.12
C SER A 81 1.37 3.96 -6.32
N HIS A 82 0.95 4.46 -5.17
CA HIS A 82 1.77 5.23 -4.24
C HIS A 82 1.56 4.73 -2.82
N ALA A 83 2.60 4.78 -2.00
CA ALA A 83 2.52 4.36 -0.61
C ALA A 83 3.44 5.23 0.26
N PHE A 84 2.88 5.73 1.36
CA PHE A 84 3.53 6.63 2.32
C PHE A 84 3.29 6.16 3.76
N VAL A 85 4.26 6.45 4.64
CA VAL A 85 4.05 6.31 6.08
C VAL A 85 3.21 7.49 6.57
N TRP A 86 2.19 7.20 7.37
CA TRP A 86 1.42 8.21 8.09
C TRP A 86 2.26 8.83 9.20
N ASP A 87 2.34 10.15 9.21
CA ASP A 87 2.77 10.95 10.35
C ASP A 87 1.77 12.10 10.49
N ARG A 88 1.21 12.26 11.69
CA ARG A 88 0.16 13.24 11.97
C ARG A 88 0.66 14.68 11.88
N THR A 89 1.93 14.94 12.19
CA THR A 89 2.48 16.30 12.29
C THR A 89 3.52 16.60 11.22
N ARG A 90 4.10 15.57 10.60
CA ARG A 90 5.14 15.71 9.56
C ARG A 90 4.81 14.83 8.35
N PRO A 91 3.77 15.17 7.56
CA PRO A 91 3.42 14.42 6.37
C PRO A 91 4.59 14.42 5.37
N ASP A 92 4.73 13.33 4.62
CA ASP A 92 5.71 13.24 3.54
C ASP A 92 5.42 14.33 2.48
N PRO A 93 6.38 15.21 2.14
CA PRO A 93 6.16 16.25 1.12
C PRO A 93 5.71 15.68 -0.24
N ALA A 94 6.15 14.47 -0.58
CA ALA A 94 5.74 13.81 -1.83
C ALA A 94 4.28 13.34 -1.79
N LEU A 95 3.71 13.05 -0.61
CA LEU A 95 2.28 12.79 -0.46
C LEU A 95 1.49 14.07 -0.73
N LEU A 96 1.89 15.19 -0.13
CA LEU A 96 1.21 16.48 -0.33
C LEU A 96 1.28 16.92 -1.81
N ALA A 97 2.43 16.74 -2.44
CA ALA A 97 2.61 17.02 -3.86
C ALA A 97 1.71 16.14 -4.75
N LEU A 98 1.58 14.85 -4.42
CA LEU A 98 0.70 13.93 -5.15
C LEU A 98 -0.78 14.35 -5.03
N LEU A 99 -1.21 14.75 -3.83
CA LEU A 99 -2.59 15.19 -3.60
C LEU A 99 -2.93 16.52 -4.29
N ALA A 100 -1.92 17.35 -4.55
CA ALA A 100 -2.07 18.61 -5.28
C ALA A 100 -1.92 18.47 -6.81
N ASP A 101 -1.55 17.28 -7.30
CA ASP A 101 -1.32 17.05 -8.72
C ASP A 101 -2.65 17.09 -9.49
N PRO A 102 -2.80 18.00 -10.48
CA PRO A 102 -4.07 18.19 -11.19
C PRO A 102 -4.48 17.00 -12.06
N ARG A 103 -3.62 16.00 -12.25
CA ARG A 103 -3.95 14.75 -12.96
C ARG A 103 -4.89 13.85 -12.16
N TYR A 104 -5.00 14.07 -10.85
CA TYR A 104 -5.81 13.23 -9.96
C TYR A 104 -6.96 14.02 -9.33
N ALA A 105 -8.06 13.31 -9.07
CA ALA A 105 -9.13 13.75 -8.19
C ALA A 105 -9.07 12.88 -6.92
N PRO A 106 -8.43 13.34 -5.83
CA PRO A 106 -8.25 12.52 -4.64
C PRO A 106 -9.60 12.21 -3.96
N ILE A 107 -9.89 10.93 -3.80
CA ILE A 107 -11.09 10.43 -3.11
C ILE A 107 -10.64 9.51 -1.98
N VAL A 108 -11.22 9.68 -0.80
CA VAL A 108 -10.94 8.83 0.35
C VAL A 108 -11.89 7.64 0.34
N VAL A 109 -11.35 6.43 0.20
CA VAL A 109 -12.13 5.20 0.42
C VAL A 109 -12.38 5.05 1.92
N PHE A 110 -13.64 5.16 2.32
CA PHE A 110 -14.04 5.22 3.72
C PHE A 110 -15.36 4.48 3.96
N PRO A 111 -15.56 3.80 5.11
CA PRO A 111 -16.82 3.12 5.38
C PRO A 111 -17.99 4.11 5.46
N THR A 112 -18.98 3.93 4.58
CA THR A 112 -20.11 4.85 4.41
C THR A 112 -20.89 5.10 5.71
N GLN A 113 -21.00 4.11 6.59
CA GLN A 113 -21.70 4.23 7.88
C GLN A 113 -21.11 5.30 8.83
N TYR A 114 -19.89 5.76 8.57
CA TYR A 114 -19.22 6.81 9.34
C TYR A 114 -19.03 8.10 8.54
N ALA A 115 -19.50 8.14 7.28
CA ALA A 115 -19.33 9.29 6.40
C ALA A 115 -20.50 10.26 6.55
N GLU A 116 -20.20 11.55 6.59
CA GLU A 116 -21.22 12.60 6.47
C GLU A 116 -21.76 12.59 5.03
N ALA A 117 -23.08 12.66 4.89
CA ALA A 117 -23.75 12.47 3.60
C ALA A 117 -23.34 13.51 2.55
N ASP A 118 -23.04 14.75 2.97
CA ASP A 118 -22.57 15.85 2.11
C ASP A 118 -21.13 15.66 1.61
N ARG A 119 -20.37 14.74 2.21
CA ARG A 119 -18.99 14.38 1.82
C ARG A 119 -18.92 13.12 0.97
N CYS A 120 -20.04 12.44 0.77
CA CYS A 120 -20.15 11.30 -0.14
C CYS A 120 -20.28 11.79 -1.59
N LEU A 121 -19.72 11.04 -2.52
CA LEU A 121 -19.96 11.29 -3.94
C LEU A 121 -21.41 10.90 -4.25
N ALA A 122 -22.14 11.76 -4.96
CA ALA A 122 -23.57 11.58 -5.22
C ALA A 122 -23.90 10.32 -6.06
N ASP A 123 -22.91 9.81 -6.83
CA ASP A 123 -23.06 8.71 -7.78
C ASP A 123 -21.92 7.66 -7.65
N ALA A 124 -21.54 7.29 -6.42
CA ALA A 124 -20.53 6.23 -6.18
C ALA A 124 -21.06 4.81 -6.41
#